data_AF-A0A4V3X9P1-F1
#
_entry.id   AF-A0A4V3X9P1-F1
#
_cell.length_a   1.000
_cell.length_b   1.000
_cell.length_c   1.000
_cell.angle_alpha   90.00
_cell.angle_beta   90.00
_cell.angle_gamma   90.00
#
_symmetry.space_group_name_H-M   'P 1'
#
loop_
_entity.id
_entity.type
_entity.pdbx_description
1 polymer ?
#
loop_
_entity_poly.entity_id
_entity_poly.type
_entity_poly.pdbx_seq_one_letter_code
_entity_poly.pdbx_strand_id
1 'polypeptide(L)'
;FLFFGTITNVEETMRKLVSGPAWETNPIRFFMLDLALVAGVDLSAAEALVRVQRFLSAKQVVLVFCGFSFESPIGRALGSVNLLETEGVELFSTFSDALEWTENAYLKAWFVSQKTETPVVELPGRQDINVPQDDSANTPRKAQLLEAGWRTIARDHSSEFVDADNPEPYLTLVRAFSSFGTVDRDEFQPLVAYLERMTLPEGFVLWRQDDAPNGLYIVESGVLRAVYHFSEHTQNTEESMVAGTVAGELSALSETPRNATCTVERQAVVWKLSTESLRRMEVEHAQLAKSFTKLVLKAAKLDYDILLSALAARQ
;
A
#
# COMPACT_ATOMS: atom_id res chain seq x y z
N PHE A 1 23.79 -7.59 26.55
CA PHE A 1 24.78 -8.56 26.03
C PHE A 1 24.05 -9.90 25.86
N LEU A 2 24.20 -10.57 24.73
CA LEU A 2 23.59 -11.86 24.45
C LEU A 2 24.54 -12.98 24.87
N PHE A 3 24.01 -13.91 25.65
CA PHE A 3 24.72 -15.09 26.15
C PHE A 3 23.74 -16.25 26.28
N PHE A 4 24.25 -17.44 26.58
CA PHE A 4 23.46 -18.69 26.62
C PHE A 4 22.09 -18.58 27.33
N GLY A 5 22.00 -17.87 28.46
CA GLY A 5 20.74 -17.72 29.21
C GLY A 5 19.69 -16.87 28.48
N THR A 6 20.10 -15.75 27.89
CA THR A 6 19.16 -14.83 27.21
C THR A 6 18.76 -15.34 25.83
N ILE A 7 19.69 -15.96 25.09
CA ILE A 7 19.41 -16.48 23.76
C ILE A 7 18.45 -17.69 23.78
N THR A 8 18.48 -18.50 24.84
CA THR A 8 17.55 -19.64 25.00
C THR A 8 16.10 -19.16 25.08
N ASN A 9 15.85 -18.05 25.80
CA ASN A 9 14.52 -17.47 25.88
C ASN A 9 14.07 -16.91 24.52
N VAL A 10 14.96 -16.25 23.78
CA VAL A 10 14.69 -15.78 22.41
C VAL A 10 14.34 -16.96 21.50
N GLU A 11 15.13 -18.04 21.53
CA GLU A 11 14.87 -19.25 20.76
C GLU A 11 13.48 -19.85 21.07
N GLU A 12 13.11 -19.96 22.34
CA GLU A 12 11.79 -20.47 22.75
C GLU A 12 10.65 -19.56 22.30
N THR A 13 10.80 -18.24 22.43
CA THR A 13 9.80 -17.27 21.95
C THR A 13 9.61 -17.38 20.44
N MET A 14 10.71 -17.46 19.69
CA MET A 14 10.67 -17.64 18.23
C MET A 14 9.96 -18.93 17.84
N ARG A 15 10.29 -20.05 18.51
CA ARG A 15 9.65 -21.34 18.24
C ARG A 15 8.15 -21.33 18.49
N LYS A 16 7.70 -20.67 19.58
CA LYS A 16 6.27 -20.52 19.91
C LYS A 16 5.51 -19.73 18.84
N LEU A 17 6.09 -18.63 18.35
CA LEU A 17 5.47 -17.80 17.31
C LEU A 17 5.31 -18.55 15.97
N VAL A 18 6.29 -19.39 15.62
CA VAL A 18 6.32 -20.09 14.33
C VAL A 18 5.62 -21.47 14.38
N SER A 19 5.19 -21.95 15.54
CA SER A 19 4.62 -23.30 15.72
C SER A 19 3.24 -23.34 16.40
N GLY A 20 2.64 -22.18 16.70
CA GLY A 20 1.32 -22.10 17.31
C GLY A 20 0.15 -22.16 16.30
N PRO A 21 -1.11 -22.21 16.79
CA PRO A 21 -2.32 -22.18 15.95
C PRO A 21 -2.40 -20.94 15.04
N ALA A 22 -1.77 -19.84 15.47
CA ALA A 22 -1.66 -18.60 14.70
C ALA A 22 -0.89 -18.77 13.38
N TRP A 23 -0.01 -19.78 13.26
CA TRP A 23 0.72 -20.06 12.02
C TRP A 23 -0.19 -20.59 10.91
N GLU A 24 -1.23 -21.35 11.26
CA GLU A 24 -2.18 -21.90 10.28
C GLU A 24 -3.09 -20.82 9.70
N THR A 25 -3.35 -19.75 10.46
CA THR A 25 -4.17 -18.62 10.02
C THR A 25 -3.34 -17.49 9.42
N ASN A 26 -2.14 -17.22 9.95
CA ASN A 26 -1.25 -16.13 9.50
C ASN A 26 0.22 -16.59 9.52
N PRO A 27 0.73 -17.20 8.45
CA PRO A 27 2.11 -17.66 8.39
C PRO A 27 3.08 -16.48 8.33
N ILE A 28 4.04 -16.44 9.27
CA ILE A 28 5.10 -15.43 9.30
C ILE A 28 6.11 -15.72 8.20
N ARG A 29 6.39 -14.74 7.33
CA ARG A 29 7.37 -14.88 6.23
C ARG A 29 8.71 -14.21 6.51
N PHE A 30 8.69 -13.16 7.33
CA PHE A 30 9.88 -12.41 7.73
C PHE A 30 9.93 -12.36 9.25
N PHE A 31 11.11 -12.64 9.81
CA PHE A 31 11.36 -12.54 11.24
C PHE A 31 12.48 -11.52 11.46
N MET A 32 12.15 -10.38 12.07
CA MET A 32 13.10 -9.29 12.28
C MET A 32 13.65 -9.28 13.70
N LEU A 33 14.97 -9.14 13.85
CA LEU A 33 15.66 -9.10 15.13
C LEU A 33 16.52 -7.82 15.22
N ASP A 34 16.05 -6.88 16.05
CA ASP A 34 16.78 -5.65 16.36
C ASP A 34 17.79 -5.87 17.49
N LEU A 35 19.07 -5.69 17.16
CA LEU A 35 20.19 -5.81 18.09
C LEU A 35 20.81 -4.45 18.47
N ALA A 36 20.15 -3.33 18.19
CA ALA A 36 20.66 -1.98 18.49
C ALA A 36 21.01 -1.77 19.98
N LEU A 37 20.24 -2.39 20.89
CA LEU A 37 20.47 -2.32 22.33
C LEU A 37 21.38 -3.43 22.87
N VAL A 38 21.90 -4.29 22.00
CA VAL A 38 22.77 -5.39 22.39
C VAL A 38 24.21 -4.91 22.36
N ALA A 39 24.91 -5.03 23.50
CA ALA A 39 26.31 -4.61 23.60
C ALA A 39 27.31 -5.59 22.96
N GLY A 40 26.90 -6.83 22.70
CA GLY A 40 27.76 -7.90 22.18
C GLY A 40 27.09 -9.27 22.27
N VAL A 41 27.66 -10.24 21.55
CA VAL A 41 27.16 -11.62 21.42
C VAL A 41 28.33 -12.57 21.71
N ASP A 42 28.12 -13.55 22.61
CA ASP A 42 29.10 -14.62 22.82
C ASP A 42 28.98 -15.74 21.76
N LEU A 43 29.97 -16.64 21.71
CA LEU A 43 29.99 -17.75 20.75
C LEU A 43 28.75 -18.64 20.90
N SER A 44 28.34 -18.95 22.13
CA SER A 44 27.19 -19.79 22.42
C SER A 44 25.87 -19.20 21.89
N ALA A 45 25.70 -17.88 21.97
CA ALA A 45 24.54 -17.19 21.42
C ALA A 45 24.58 -17.09 19.90
N ALA A 46 25.76 -16.91 19.30
CA ALA A 46 25.92 -16.97 17.86
C ALA A 46 25.55 -18.35 17.30
N GLU A 47 26.00 -19.44 17.94
CA GLU A 47 25.62 -20.80 17.57
C GLU A 47 24.12 -21.07 17.73
N ALA A 48 23.50 -20.53 18.78
CA ALA A 48 22.06 -20.65 18.97
C ALA A 48 21.28 -19.93 17.85
N LEU A 49 21.72 -18.75 17.41
CA LEU A 49 21.13 -18.05 16.26
C LEU A 49 21.27 -18.84 14.95
N VAL A 50 22.37 -19.59 14.76
CA VAL A 50 22.52 -20.52 13.63
C VAL A 50 21.46 -21.63 13.69
N ARG A 51 21.19 -22.21 14.86
CA ARG A 51 20.12 -23.21 15.01
C ARG A 51 18.75 -22.63 14.71
N VAL A 52 18.50 -21.40 15.17
CA VAL A 52 17.27 -20.65 14.89
C VAL A 52 17.11 -20.42 13.39
N GLN A 53 18.15 -19.94 12.71
CA GLN A 53 18.13 -19.70 11.27
C GLN A 53 17.81 -20.99 10.50
N ARG A 54 18.43 -22.11 10.86
CA ARG A 54 18.12 -23.42 10.24
C ARG A 54 16.66 -23.82 10.42
N PHE A 55 16.11 -23.57 11.61
CA PHE A 55 14.70 -23.84 11.90
C PHE A 55 13.76 -22.94 11.08
N LEU A 56 14.10 -21.66 10.92
CA LEU A 56 13.33 -20.70 10.12
C LEU A 56 13.38 -21.01 8.62
N SER A 57 14.58 -21.34 8.11
CA SER A 57 14.80 -21.72 6.72
C SER A 57 13.97 -22.94 6.31
N ALA A 58 13.83 -23.95 7.19
CA ALA A 58 12.99 -25.12 6.95
C ALA A 58 11.50 -24.77 6.74
N LYS A 59 11.05 -23.60 7.23
CA LYS A 59 9.70 -23.07 7.08
C LYS A 59 9.59 -21.91 6.09
N GLN A 60 10.64 -21.67 5.29
CA GLN A 60 10.75 -20.56 4.34
C GLN A 60 10.52 -19.19 4.98
N VAL A 61 11.03 -19.01 6.21
CA VAL A 61 11.00 -17.73 6.91
C VAL A 61 12.37 -17.06 6.76
N VAL A 62 12.37 -15.83 6.25
CA VAL A 62 13.59 -15.02 6.11
C VAL A 62 13.90 -14.38 7.46
N LEU A 63 15.14 -14.51 7.91
CA LEU A 63 15.64 -13.89 9.13
C LEU A 63 16.30 -12.55 8.78
N VAL A 64 15.81 -11.46 9.37
CA VAL A 64 16.31 -10.11 9.11
C VAL A 64 16.95 -9.54 10.37
N PHE A 65 18.23 -9.23 10.31
CA PHE A 65 18.98 -8.58 11.38
C PHE A 65 19.01 -7.07 11.17
N CYS A 66 18.84 -6.30 12.25
CA CYS A 66 19.01 -4.85 12.21
C CYS A 66 19.69 -4.29 13.47
N GLY A 67 20.15 -3.03 13.40
CA GLY A 67 20.72 -2.31 14.53
C GLY A 67 22.23 -2.50 14.74
N PHE A 68 22.95 -3.11 13.79
CA PHE A 68 24.40 -3.22 13.83
C PHE A 68 25.00 -3.29 12.43
N SER A 69 26.30 -2.99 12.33
CA SER A 69 27.08 -3.13 11.10
C SER A 69 27.97 -4.37 11.12
N PHE A 70 28.42 -4.81 9.94
CA PHE A 70 29.33 -5.95 9.81
C PHE A 70 30.64 -5.78 10.61
N GLU A 71 31.15 -4.55 10.71
CA GLU A 71 32.39 -4.23 11.45
C GLU A 71 32.21 -4.19 12.98
N SER A 72 30.97 -4.17 13.46
CA SER A 72 30.68 -4.12 14.89
C SER A 72 31.14 -5.40 15.61
N PRO A 73 31.31 -5.36 16.95
CA PRO A 73 31.57 -6.56 17.74
C PRO A 73 30.56 -7.70 17.51
N ILE A 74 29.29 -7.33 17.25
CA ILE A 74 28.21 -8.28 16.93
C ILE A 74 28.40 -8.86 15.54
N GLY A 75 28.64 -8.01 14.54
CA GLY A 75 28.87 -8.41 13.16
C GLY A 75 30.03 -9.41 13.04
N ARG A 76 31.14 -9.16 13.76
CA ARG A 76 32.27 -10.10 13.82
C ARG A 76 31.93 -11.42 14.52
N ALA A 77 31.14 -11.39 15.59
CA ALA A 77 30.72 -12.59 16.30
C ALA A 77 29.73 -13.45 15.50
N LEU A 78 28.85 -12.84 14.69
CA LEU A 78 27.94 -13.57 13.81
C LEU A 78 28.62 -13.98 12.49
N GLY A 79 29.61 -13.21 12.04
CA GLY A 79 30.45 -13.53 10.90
C GLY A 79 31.36 -14.73 11.16
N SER A 80 31.85 -14.92 12.38
CA SER A 80 32.71 -16.07 12.72
C SER A 80 31.99 -17.43 12.64
N VAL A 81 30.66 -17.43 12.71
CA VAL A 81 29.81 -18.62 12.54
C VAL A 81 29.15 -18.68 11.15
N ASN A 82 29.56 -17.80 10.22
CA ASN A 82 29.02 -17.67 8.85
C ASN A 82 27.50 -17.48 8.78
N LEU A 83 26.87 -16.95 9.84
CA LEU A 83 25.42 -16.79 9.87
C LEU A 83 24.95 -15.74 8.86
N LEU A 84 25.69 -14.64 8.74
CA LEU A 84 25.33 -13.51 7.87
C LEU A 84 25.45 -13.82 6.37
N GLU A 85 26.15 -14.90 6.00
CA GLU A 85 26.32 -15.33 4.61
C GLU A 85 25.35 -16.46 4.22
N THR A 86 24.48 -16.89 5.14
CA THR A 86 23.55 -17.98 4.89
C THR A 86 22.34 -17.49 4.10
N GLU A 87 21.85 -18.28 3.14
CA GLU A 87 20.62 -17.96 2.40
C GLU A 87 19.42 -17.76 3.33
N GLY A 88 18.63 -16.73 3.05
CA GLY A 88 17.49 -16.34 3.87
C GLY A 88 17.86 -15.55 5.12
N VAL A 89 19.08 -15.00 5.19
CA VAL A 89 19.51 -14.03 6.20
C VAL A 89 19.83 -12.70 5.54
N GLU A 90 19.23 -11.62 6.04
CA GLU A 90 19.48 -10.25 5.57
C GLU A 90 19.96 -9.38 6.75
N LEU A 91 20.84 -8.42 6.48
CA LEU A 91 21.41 -7.53 7.49
C LEU A 91 21.24 -6.06 7.08
N PHE A 92 20.71 -5.26 8.00
CA PHE A 92 20.54 -3.82 7.84
C PHE A 92 21.14 -3.04 9.01
N SER A 93 21.59 -1.81 8.72
CA SER A 93 22.13 -0.90 9.73
C SER A 93 21.08 -0.44 10.73
N THR A 94 19.87 -0.12 10.25
CA THR A 94 18.80 0.44 11.06
C THR A 94 17.53 -0.41 10.97
N PHE A 95 16.65 -0.27 11.96
CA PHE A 95 15.33 -0.89 11.95
C PHE A 95 14.47 -0.40 10.77
N SER A 96 14.55 0.89 10.45
CA SER A 96 13.81 1.49 9.35
C SER A 96 14.19 0.88 7.99
N ASP A 97 15.49 0.71 7.72
CA ASP A 97 15.96 0.10 6.47
C ASP A 97 15.46 -1.35 6.34
N ALA A 98 15.52 -2.11 7.44
CA ALA A 98 15.02 -3.48 7.48
C ALA A 98 13.51 -3.55 7.23
N LEU A 99 12.75 -2.61 7.79
CA LEU A 99 11.31 -2.53 7.62
C LEU A 99 10.93 -2.20 6.17
N GLU A 100 11.55 -1.18 5.59
CA GLU A 100 11.34 -0.78 4.21
C GLU A 100 11.66 -1.93 3.24
N TRP A 101 12.79 -2.62 3.45
CA TRP A 101 13.14 -3.77 2.63
C TRP A 101 12.11 -4.91 2.76
N THR A 102 11.69 -5.21 3.99
CA THR A 102 10.72 -6.28 4.27
C THR A 102 9.38 -6.00 3.61
N GLU A 103 8.91 -4.75 3.70
CA GLU A 103 7.69 -4.29 3.05
C GLU A 103 7.78 -4.40 1.53
N ASN A 104 8.87 -3.90 0.93
CA ASN A 104 9.10 -4.01 -0.50
C ASN A 104 9.18 -5.46 -0.97
N ALA A 105 9.82 -6.36 -0.21
CA ALA A 105 9.90 -7.78 -0.52
C ALA A 105 8.51 -8.44 -0.44
N TYR A 106 7.73 -8.12 0.59
CA TYR A 106 6.36 -8.60 0.76
C TYR A 106 5.46 -8.12 -0.39
N LEU A 107 5.49 -6.83 -0.72
CA LEU A 107 4.73 -6.23 -1.81
C LEU A 107 5.08 -6.87 -3.15
N LYS A 108 6.38 -7.05 -3.46
CA LYS A 108 6.82 -7.74 -4.68
C LYS A 108 6.27 -9.16 -4.77
N ALA A 109 6.37 -9.93 -3.69
CA ALA A 109 5.85 -11.30 -3.66
C ALA A 109 4.32 -11.32 -3.82
N TRP A 110 3.62 -10.39 -3.18
CA TRP A 110 2.18 -10.20 -3.32
C TRP A 110 1.78 -9.87 -4.77
N PHE A 111 2.44 -8.89 -5.40
CA PHE A 111 2.23 -8.54 -6.81
C PHE A 111 2.50 -9.72 -7.76
N VAL A 112 3.57 -10.49 -7.54
CA VAL A 112 3.88 -11.67 -8.36
C VAL A 112 2.83 -12.77 -8.18
N SER A 113 2.35 -12.99 -6.95
CA SER A 113 1.28 -13.95 -6.67
C SER A 113 -0.01 -13.55 -7.37
N GLN A 114 -0.34 -12.26 -7.45
CA GLN A 114 -1.51 -11.77 -8.19
C GLN A 114 -1.37 -11.93 -9.70
N LYS A 115 -0.17 -11.71 -10.25
CA LYS A 115 0.10 -11.84 -11.69
C LYS A 115 -0.05 -13.26 -12.24
N THR A 116 -0.04 -14.28 -11.38
CA THR A 116 -0.04 -15.69 -11.79
C THR A 116 -1.46 -16.22 -12.11
N GLU A 117 -2.51 -15.43 -11.89
CA GLU A 117 -3.90 -15.85 -12.14
C GLU A 117 -4.53 -15.43 -13.48
N THR A 118 -3.78 -14.89 -14.44
CA THR A 118 -4.29 -14.81 -15.82
C THR A 118 -3.93 -16.10 -16.56
N PRO A 119 -4.89 -17.00 -16.90
CA PRO A 119 -4.58 -18.09 -17.80
C PRO A 119 -4.12 -17.46 -19.13
N VAL A 120 -2.90 -17.80 -19.54
CA VAL A 120 -2.35 -17.40 -20.83
C VAL A 120 -3.32 -17.91 -21.88
N VAL A 121 -4.04 -17.01 -22.54
CA VAL A 121 -4.81 -17.32 -23.74
C VAL A 121 -3.77 -17.66 -24.81
N GLU A 122 -3.55 -18.95 -25.05
CA GLU A 122 -2.76 -19.39 -26.21
C GLU A 122 -3.53 -19.03 -27.48
N LEU A 123 -3.12 -17.92 -28.12
CA LEU A 123 -3.59 -17.58 -29.46
C LEU A 123 -2.83 -18.44 -30.47
N PRO A 124 -3.51 -19.28 -31.28
CA PRO A 124 -2.84 -20.06 -32.29
C PRO A 124 -2.39 -19.15 -33.44
N GLY A 125 -1.08 -19.09 -33.64
CA GLY A 125 -0.49 -18.64 -34.90
C GLY A 125 0.22 -17.28 -34.85
N ARG A 126 1.54 -17.32 -34.66
CA ARG A 126 2.48 -16.60 -35.53
C ARG A 126 3.89 -17.15 -35.35
N GLN A 127 4.43 -17.70 -36.43
CA GLN A 127 5.85 -18.03 -36.54
C GLN A 127 6.66 -16.74 -36.59
N ASP A 128 7.67 -16.67 -35.74
CA ASP A 128 8.54 -15.51 -35.56
C ASP A 128 9.27 -15.13 -36.85
N ILE A 129 8.99 -13.93 -37.37
CA ILE A 129 9.88 -13.24 -38.29
C ILE A 129 10.61 -12.18 -37.46
N ASN A 130 11.86 -12.45 -37.13
CA ASN A 130 12.77 -11.49 -36.51
C ASN A 130 13.05 -10.35 -37.51
N VAL A 131 12.55 -9.15 -37.21
CA VAL A 131 12.95 -7.90 -37.89
C VAL A 131 13.82 -7.09 -36.93
N PRO A 132 14.97 -6.55 -37.35
CA PRO A 132 15.90 -5.84 -36.46
C PRO A 132 15.27 -4.59 -35.85
N GLN A 133 15.58 -4.39 -34.58
CA GLN A 133 15.06 -3.36 -33.69
C GLN A 133 15.73 -2.02 -34.02
N ASP A 134 14.98 -1.08 -34.60
CA ASP A 134 15.40 0.31 -34.76
C ASP A 134 14.68 1.22 -33.75
N ASP A 135 15.46 2.15 -33.20
CA ASP A 135 15.22 2.88 -31.96
C ASP A 135 14.25 4.06 -32.18
N SER A 136 12.97 3.73 -32.39
CA SER A 136 11.91 4.73 -32.57
C SER A 136 10.95 4.76 -31.38
N ALA A 137 11.06 5.81 -30.59
CA ALA A 137 10.34 6.03 -29.34
C ALA A 137 8.82 6.29 -29.48
N ASN A 138 8.20 6.23 -30.66
CA ASN A 138 6.80 6.64 -30.86
C ASN A 138 5.98 5.67 -31.73
N THR A 139 6.07 4.36 -31.49
CA THR A 139 5.14 3.44 -32.16
C THR A 139 3.83 3.30 -31.36
N PRO A 140 2.66 3.30 -32.02
CA PRO A 140 1.37 3.03 -31.37
C PRO A 140 1.39 1.74 -30.55
N ARG A 141 2.18 0.75 -31.00
CA ARG A 141 2.37 -0.53 -30.31
C ARG A 141 3.12 -0.39 -28.99
N LYS A 142 4.16 0.46 -28.89
CA LYS A 142 4.88 0.71 -27.63
C LYS A 142 4.02 1.50 -26.65
N ALA A 143 3.24 2.46 -27.14
CA ALA A 143 2.22 3.16 -26.35
C ALA A 143 1.14 2.20 -25.84
N GLN A 144 0.64 1.31 -26.70
CA GLN A 144 -0.31 0.25 -26.31
C GLN A 144 0.30 -0.76 -25.33
N LEU A 145 1.60 -1.06 -25.42
CA LEU A 145 2.31 -1.95 -24.49
C LEU A 145 2.52 -1.29 -23.12
N LEU A 146 2.89 0.00 -23.11
CA LEU A 146 2.94 0.80 -21.88
C LEU A 146 1.54 0.93 -21.28
N GLU A 147 0.54 1.30 -22.07
CA GLU A 147 -0.86 1.40 -21.65
C GLU A 147 -1.39 0.06 -21.15
N ALA A 148 -1.07 -1.06 -21.81
CA ALA A 148 -1.40 -2.39 -21.33
C ALA A 148 -0.69 -2.71 -20.01
N GLY A 149 0.60 -2.41 -19.88
CA GLY A 149 1.35 -2.58 -18.63
C GLY A 149 0.77 -1.74 -17.49
N TRP A 150 0.38 -0.51 -17.78
CA TRP A 150 -0.28 0.38 -16.84
C TRP A 150 -1.71 -0.06 -16.51
N ARG A 151 -2.47 -0.58 -17.48
CA ARG A 151 -3.80 -1.18 -17.25
C ARG A 151 -3.70 -2.42 -16.39
N THR A 152 -2.66 -3.24 -16.54
CA THR A 152 -2.40 -4.37 -15.66
C THR A 152 -2.05 -3.91 -14.24
N ILE A 153 -1.18 -2.89 -14.09
CA ILE A 153 -0.85 -2.32 -12.76
C ILE A 153 -2.08 -1.66 -12.10
N ALA A 154 -2.90 -0.93 -12.86
CA ALA A 154 -4.13 -0.32 -12.37
C ALA A 154 -5.23 -1.37 -12.08
N ARG A 155 -5.19 -2.52 -12.78
CA ARG A 155 -6.08 -3.66 -12.52
C ARG A 155 -5.67 -4.46 -11.28
N ASP A 156 -4.40 -4.54 -10.90
CA ASP A 156 -3.99 -5.31 -9.71
C ASP A 156 -4.42 -4.67 -8.37
N HIS A 157 -4.77 -3.38 -8.35
CA HIS A 157 -5.51 -2.76 -7.22
C HIS A 157 -7.02 -3.01 -7.28
N SER A 158 -7.55 -3.35 -8.47
CA SER A 158 -8.89 -3.86 -8.62
C SER A 158 -8.86 -5.38 -8.61
N SER A 159 -8.83 -5.99 -7.42
CA SER A 159 -9.09 -7.43 -7.23
C SER A 159 -10.02 -7.96 -8.34
N GLU A 160 -9.48 -8.72 -9.30
CA GLU A 160 -10.22 -9.36 -10.39
C GLU A 160 -11.09 -10.52 -9.88
N PHE A 161 -11.33 -10.58 -8.57
CA PHE A 161 -12.57 -11.11 -8.06
C PHE A 161 -13.65 -10.06 -8.34
N VAL A 162 -14.33 -10.20 -9.49
CA VAL A 162 -15.76 -9.89 -9.54
C VAL A 162 -16.38 -10.81 -8.49
N ASP A 163 -16.36 -10.36 -7.23
CA ASP A 163 -17.11 -10.96 -6.16
C ASP A 163 -18.57 -10.77 -6.60
N ALA A 164 -19.14 -11.81 -7.23
CA ALA A 164 -20.49 -11.76 -7.77
C ALA A 164 -21.51 -11.38 -6.67
N ASP A 165 -21.10 -11.55 -5.41
CA ASP A 165 -21.86 -11.15 -4.24
C ASP A 165 -21.74 -9.65 -3.93
N ASN A 166 -20.74 -8.90 -4.38
CA ASN A 166 -20.47 -7.50 -3.98
C ASN A 166 -20.26 -6.54 -5.17
N PRO A 167 -21.34 -6.06 -5.82
CA PRO A 167 -21.24 -5.13 -6.94
C PRO A 167 -20.79 -3.71 -6.53
N GLU A 168 -20.25 -2.95 -7.48
CA GLU A 168 -20.00 -1.52 -7.30
C GLU A 168 -21.29 -0.76 -6.96
N PRO A 169 -21.25 0.28 -6.08
CA PRO A 169 -20.05 0.91 -5.51
C PRO A 169 -19.53 0.27 -4.21
N TYR A 170 -20.09 -0.86 -3.78
CA TYR A 170 -19.74 -1.43 -2.47
C TYR A 170 -18.27 -1.84 -2.39
N LEU A 171 -17.74 -2.45 -3.46
CA LEU A 171 -16.32 -2.80 -3.53
C LEU A 171 -15.42 -1.58 -3.46
N THR A 172 -15.78 -0.49 -4.15
CA THR A 172 -15.09 0.80 -4.03
C THR A 172 -15.11 1.35 -2.60
N LEU A 173 -16.23 1.25 -1.88
CA LEU A 173 -16.33 1.66 -0.47
C LEU A 173 -15.43 0.82 0.44
N VAL A 174 -15.42 -0.50 0.26
CA VAL A 174 -14.56 -1.39 1.06
C VAL A 174 -13.08 -1.07 0.81
N ARG A 175 -12.68 -0.87 -0.45
CA ARG A 175 -11.30 -0.49 -0.79
C ARG A 175 -10.90 0.83 -0.14
N ALA A 176 -11.79 1.83 -0.18
CA ALA A 176 -11.51 3.16 0.35
C ALA A 176 -11.51 3.23 1.89
N PHE A 177 -12.30 2.40 2.57
CA PHE A 177 -12.55 2.60 4.00
C PHE A 177 -12.16 1.43 4.92
N SER A 178 -11.80 0.26 4.39
CA SER A 178 -11.45 -0.92 5.21
C SER A 178 -10.28 -0.68 6.18
N SER A 179 -9.31 0.18 5.83
CA SER A 179 -8.20 0.57 6.71
C SER A 179 -8.63 1.48 7.86
N PHE A 180 -9.81 2.10 7.79
CA PHE A 180 -10.30 3.10 8.74
C PHE A 180 -11.46 2.61 9.61
N GLY A 181 -12.07 1.48 9.25
CA GLY A 181 -13.09 0.81 10.04
C GLY A 181 -13.81 -0.29 9.27
N THR A 182 -14.77 -0.91 9.95
CA THR A 182 -15.64 -1.93 9.34
C THR A 182 -16.66 -1.27 8.43
N VAL A 183 -16.67 -1.67 7.15
CA VAL A 183 -17.70 -1.31 6.18
C VAL A 183 -18.68 -2.49 6.14
N ASP A 184 -19.74 -2.42 6.96
CA ASP A 184 -20.77 -3.45 6.98
C ASP A 184 -21.70 -3.30 5.77
N ARG A 185 -21.98 -4.41 5.09
CA ARG A 185 -22.77 -4.39 3.86
C ARG A 185 -24.18 -3.86 4.08
N ASP A 186 -24.85 -4.33 5.11
CA ASP A 186 -26.25 -4.00 5.36
C ASP A 186 -26.37 -2.56 5.88
N GLU A 187 -25.38 -2.08 6.64
CA GLU A 187 -25.33 -0.68 7.09
C GLU A 187 -25.08 0.28 5.92
N PHE A 188 -24.15 -0.03 5.01
CA PHE A 188 -23.71 0.89 3.95
C PHE A 188 -24.46 0.73 2.62
N GLN A 189 -25.29 -0.30 2.45
CA GLN A 189 -26.11 -0.48 1.24
C GLN A 189 -26.98 0.75 0.89
N PRO A 190 -27.62 1.46 1.84
CA PRO A 190 -28.40 2.65 1.50
C PRO A 190 -27.56 3.83 0.99
N LEU A 191 -26.25 3.86 1.26
CA LEU A 191 -25.33 4.92 0.81
C LEU A 191 -25.31 5.02 -0.73
N VAL A 192 -25.49 3.89 -1.41
CA VAL A 192 -25.46 3.79 -2.87
C VAL A 192 -26.44 4.74 -3.54
N ALA A 193 -27.61 4.99 -2.93
CA ALA A 193 -28.65 5.89 -3.47
C ALA A 193 -28.24 7.37 -3.47
N TYR A 194 -27.15 7.74 -2.78
CA TYR A 194 -26.63 9.10 -2.68
C TYR A 194 -25.39 9.32 -3.55
N LEU A 195 -24.82 8.24 -4.11
CA LEU A 195 -23.61 8.28 -4.93
C LEU A 195 -23.94 8.37 -6.42
N GLU A 196 -23.25 9.26 -7.12
CA GLU A 196 -23.34 9.40 -8.58
C GLU A 196 -22.04 8.88 -9.22
N ARG A 197 -22.15 7.87 -10.08
CA ARG A 197 -21.01 7.36 -10.84
C ARG A 197 -20.66 8.31 -11.98
N MET A 198 -19.42 8.78 -12.03
CA MET A 198 -18.90 9.65 -13.07
C MET A 198 -17.72 8.98 -13.77
N THR A 199 -17.71 9.01 -15.11
CA THR A 199 -16.56 8.60 -15.94
C THR A 199 -15.91 9.86 -16.50
N LEU A 200 -14.65 10.09 -16.14
CA LEU A 200 -13.94 11.34 -16.40
C LEU A 200 -12.75 11.08 -17.34
N PRO A 201 -12.63 11.82 -18.46
CA PRO A 201 -11.53 11.66 -19.39
C PRO A 201 -10.23 12.26 -18.83
N GLU A 202 -9.10 11.78 -19.35
CA GLU A 202 -7.78 12.38 -19.07
C GLU A 202 -7.75 13.87 -19.40
N GLY A 203 -7.09 14.66 -18.54
CA GLY A 203 -7.03 16.12 -18.63
C GLY A 203 -8.25 16.86 -18.08
N PHE A 204 -9.32 16.16 -17.68
CA PHE A 204 -10.50 16.79 -17.09
C PHE A 204 -10.15 17.45 -15.74
N VAL A 205 -10.56 18.70 -15.54
CA VAL A 205 -10.37 19.42 -14.27
C VAL A 205 -11.62 19.23 -13.42
N LEU A 206 -11.50 18.50 -12.29
CA LEU A 206 -12.65 18.29 -11.39
C LEU A 206 -13.01 19.57 -10.65
N TRP A 207 -12.00 20.29 -10.16
CA TRP A 207 -12.11 21.60 -9.53
C TRP A 207 -10.75 22.31 -9.55
N ARG A 208 -10.78 23.63 -9.42
CA ARG A 208 -9.60 24.45 -9.16
C ARG A 208 -9.51 24.76 -7.68
N GLN A 209 -8.29 25.06 -7.22
CA GLN A 209 -8.08 25.63 -5.90
C GLN A 209 -8.94 26.91 -5.75
N ASP A 210 -9.46 27.13 -4.55
CA ASP A 210 -10.36 28.22 -4.17
C ASP A 210 -11.80 28.12 -4.73
N ASP A 211 -12.11 27.14 -5.58
CA ASP A 211 -13.50 26.87 -5.96
C ASP A 211 -14.34 26.49 -4.73
N ALA A 212 -15.65 26.76 -4.80
CA ALA A 212 -16.58 26.28 -3.78
C ALA A 212 -16.66 24.74 -3.79
N PRO A 213 -16.73 24.09 -2.60
CA PRO A 213 -16.84 22.64 -2.53
C PRO A 213 -18.21 22.18 -3.07
N ASN A 214 -18.21 21.09 -3.84
CA ASN A 214 -19.41 20.53 -4.48
C ASN A 214 -19.67 19.06 -4.13
N GLY A 215 -18.93 18.51 -3.16
CA GLY A 215 -18.97 17.13 -2.73
C GLY A 215 -17.60 16.48 -2.59
N LEU A 216 -17.61 15.21 -2.21
CA LEU A 216 -16.42 14.35 -2.17
C LEU A 216 -16.52 13.27 -3.23
N TYR A 217 -15.38 12.69 -3.58
CA TYR A 217 -15.25 11.72 -4.66
C TYR A 217 -14.48 10.50 -4.16
N ILE A 218 -15.02 9.30 -4.42
CA ILE A 218 -14.34 8.04 -4.10
C ILE A 218 -13.85 7.45 -5.42
N VAL A 219 -12.57 7.15 -5.51
CA VAL A 219 -11.95 6.71 -6.76
C VAL A 219 -12.16 5.20 -6.95
N GLU A 220 -12.95 4.82 -7.95
CA GLU A 220 -13.15 3.41 -8.37
C GLU A 220 -11.96 2.93 -9.20
N SER A 221 -11.52 3.75 -10.16
CA SER A 221 -10.38 3.45 -11.04
C SER A 221 -9.79 4.73 -11.65
N GLY A 222 -8.56 4.64 -12.17
CA GLY A 222 -7.83 5.76 -12.78
C GLY A 222 -6.90 6.47 -11.81
N VAL A 223 -6.43 7.66 -12.21
CA VAL A 223 -5.50 8.48 -11.41
C VAL A 223 -5.94 9.93 -11.45
N LEU A 224 -6.17 10.49 -10.27
CA LEU A 224 -6.36 11.93 -10.07
C LEU A 224 -5.07 12.54 -9.54
N ARG A 225 -4.76 13.76 -9.97
CA ARG A 225 -3.63 14.54 -9.48
C ARG A 225 -4.13 15.81 -8.84
N ALA A 226 -3.81 16.00 -7.57
CA ALA A 226 -4.01 17.24 -6.84
C ALA A 226 -2.71 18.06 -6.81
N VAL A 227 -2.81 19.34 -7.15
CA VAL A 227 -1.71 20.31 -7.10
C VAL A 227 -2.07 21.40 -6.10
N TYR A 228 -1.23 21.52 -5.07
CA TYR A 228 -1.38 22.45 -3.96
C TYR A 228 -0.47 23.65 -4.14
N HIS A 229 -1.05 24.86 -4.10
CA HIS A 229 -0.33 26.12 -4.08
C HIS A 229 -0.45 26.78 -2.71
N PHE A 230 0.57 26.61 -1.85
CA PHE A 230 0.58 27.18 -0.48
C PHE A 230 1.03 28.64 -0.42
N SER A 231 1.99 29.03 -1.25
CA SER A 231 2.43 30.42 -1.40
C SER A 231 3.11 30.63 -2.76
N GLU A 232 3.20 31.88 -3.24
CA GLU A 232 3.86 32.21 -4.51
C GLU A 232 5.34 31.81 -4.56
N HIS A 233 6.00 31.66 -3.41
CA HIS A 233 7.44 31.40 -3.32
C HIS A 233 7.77 29.95 -2.93
N THR A 234 6.75 29.11 -2.72
CA THR A 234 6.94 27.69 -2.39
C THR A 234 6.76 26.85 -3.65
N GLN A 235 7.57 25.80 -3.82
CA GLN A 235 7.30 24.83 -4.87
C GLN A 235 5.92 24.19 -4.68
N ASN A 236 5.22 23.98 -5.79
CA ASN A 236 3.94 23.28 -5.78
C ASN A 236 4.15 21.88 -5.22
N THR A 237 3.20 21.44 -4.39
CA THR A 237 3.16 20.06 -3.92
C THR A 237 2.12 19.31 -4.73
N GLU A 238 2.49 18.11 -5.15
CA GLU A 238 1.65 17.26 -5.97
C GLU A 238 1.36 15.97 -5.22
N GLU A 239 0.12 15.52 -5.34
CA GLU A 239 -0.39 14.28 -4.77
C GLU A 239 -1.12 13.51 -5.86
N SER A 240 -0.85 12.20 -5.94
CA SER A 240 -1.56 11.29 -6.83
C SER A 240 -2.54 10.44 -6.02
N MET A 241 -3.81 10.52 -6.38
CA MET A 241 -4.92 9.77 -5.78
C MET A 241 -5.34 8.66 -6.76
N VAL A 242 -5.38 7.42 -6.27
CA VAL A 242 -5.61 6.21 -7.07
C VAL A 242 -6.88 5.47 -6.62
N ALA A 243 -7.21 4.36 -7.27
CA ALA A 243 -8.34 3.51 -6.86
C ALA A 243 -8.28 3.17 -5.36
N GLY A 244 -9.40 3.35 -4.65
CA GLY A 244 -9.47 3.17 -3.20
C GLY A 244 -9.02 4.38 -2.39
N THR A 245 -8.82 5.56 -2.97
CA THR A 245 -8.65 6.80 -2.21
C THR A 245 -9.90 7.69 -2.28
N VAL A 246 -9.96 8.69 -1.41
CA VAL A 246 -11.00 9.72 -1.41
C VAL A 246 -10.36 11.04 -1.87
N ALA A 247 -11.13 11.87 -2.56
CA ALA A 247 -10.69 13.17 -3.02
C ALA A 247 -11.70 14.27 -2.65
N GLY A 248 -11.18 15.39 -2.14
CA GLY A 248 -11.96 16.59 -1.85
C GLY A 248 -12.83 16.50 -0.58
N GLU A 249 -12.66 15.44 0.20
CA GLU A 249 -13.36 15.16 1.45
C GLU A 249 -13.20 16.26 2.50
N LEU A 250 -11.99 16.79 2.71
CA LEU A 250 -11.73 17.88 3.65
C LEU A 250 -12.65 19.07 3.37
N SER A 251 -12.47 19.70 2.19
CA SER A 251 -13.27 20.85 1.77
C SER A 251 -14.78 20.58 1.70
N ALA A 252 -15.19 19.35 1.38
CA ALA A 252 -16.60 18.98 1.33
C ALA A 252 -17.24 18.91 2.72
N LEU A 253 -16.54 18.33 3.70
CA LEU A 253 -17.04 18.18 5.06
C LEU A 253 -16.91 19.46 5.90
N SER A 254 -15.86 20.26 5.66
CA SER A 254 -15.64 21.52 6.37
C SER A 254 -16.40 22.70 5.78
N GLU A 255 -17.03 22.52 4.62
CA GLU A 255 -17.65 23.59 3.82
C GLU A 255 -16.69 24.76 3.52
N THR A 256 -15.39 24.47 3.35
CA THR A 256 -14.36 25.46 2.99
C THR A 256 -14.01 25.38 1.51
N PRO A 257 -13.41 26.45 0.93
CA PRO A 257 -12.91 26.41 -0.45
C PRO A 257 -11.96 25.23 -0.71
N ARG A 258 -11.88 24.78 -1.97
CA ARG A 258 -10.96 23.72 -2.41
C ARG A 258 -9.52 24.14 -2.12
N ASN A 259 -8.76 23.27 -1.48
CA ASN A 259 -7.37 23.50 -1.08
C ASN A 259 -6.34 23.17 -2.17
N ALA A 260 -6.78 22.55 -3.27
CA ALA A 260 -5.93 22.14 -4.38
C ALA A 260 -6.69 22.18 -5.70
N THR A 261 -5.96 22.26 -6.81
CA THR A 261 -6.50 21.99 -8.14
C THR A 261 -6.42 20.50 -8.43
N CYS A 262 -7.56 19.87 -8.72
CA CYS A 262 -7.63 18.43 -9.00
C CYS A 262 -7.90 18.17 -10.49
N THR A 263 -7.02 17.40 -11.11
CA THR A 263 -7.09 17.04 -12.53
C THR A 263 -7.03 15.54 -12.71
N VAL A 264 -7.73 15.03 -13.72
CA VAL A 264 -7.63 13.62 -14.12
C VAL A 264 -6.34 13.43 -14.88
N GLU A 265 -5.36 12.77 -14.26
CA GLU A 265 -4.09 12.43 -14.92
C GLU A 265 -4.26 11.24 -15.86
N ARG A 266 -5.16 10.31 -15.52
CA ARG A 266 -5.54 9.18 -16.37
C ARG A 266 -7.03 8.93 -16.23
N GLN A 267 -7.69 8.57 -17.33
CA GLN A 267 -9.13 8.29 -17.36
C GLN A 267 -9.59 7.58 -16.08
N ALA A 268 -10.54 8.19 -15.40
CA ALA A 268 -10.94 7.78 -14.06
C ALA A 268 -12.44 7.54 -13.97
N VAL A 269 -12.82 6.60 -13.12
CA VAL A 269 -14.18 6.43 -12.65
C VAL A 269 -14.22 6.81 -11.17
N VAL A 270 -15.15 7.68 -10.82
CA VAL A 270 -15.33 8.15 -9.45
C VAL A 270 -16.80 8.08 -9.05
N TRP A 271 -17.03 7.87 -7.75
CA TRP A 271 -18.35 7.98 -7.14
C TRP A 271 -18.44 9.28 -6.37
N LYS A 272 -19.29 10.19 -6.83
CA LYS A 272 -19.48 11.50 -6.24
C LYS A 272 -20.59 11.43 -5.18
N LEU A 273 -20.27 11.87 -3.96
CA LEU A 273 -21.26 12.25 -2.97
C LEU A 273 -21.33 13.79 -2.95
N SER A 274 -22.38 14.35 -3.54
CA SER A 274 -22.58 15.80 -3.55
C SER A 274 -22.91 16.33 -2.15
N THR A 275 -22.65 17.61 -1.89
CA THR A 275 -23.05 18.26 -0.63
C THR A 275 -24.56 18.18 -0.38
N GLU A 276 -25.36 18.24 -1.45
CA GLU A 276 -26.82 18.07 -1.37
C GLU A 276 -27.21 16.63 -1.00
N SER A 277 -26.59 15.63 -1.64
CA SER A 277 -26.80 14.22 -1.33
C SER A 277 -26.39 13.87 0.10
N LEU A 278 -25.29 14.45 0.60
CA LEU A 278 -24.85 14.29 1.99
C LEU A 278 -25.90 14.85 2.97
N ARG A 279 -26.38 16.08 2.75
CA ARG A 279 -27.45 16.67 3.58
C ARG A 279 -28.75 15.85 3.53
N ARG A 280 -29.11 15.32 2.36
CA ARG A 280 -30.27 14.43 2.22
C ARG A 280 -30.09 13.16 3.05
N MET A 281 -28.90 12.54 2.97
CA MET A 281 -28.57 11.34 3.75
C MET A 281 -28.58 11.61 5.26
N GLU A 282 -28.13 12.77 5.72
CA GLU A 282 -28.18 13.17 7.14
C GLU A 282 -29.60 13.21 7.69
N VAL A 283 -30.59 13.54 6.86
CA VAL A 283 -32.01 13.59 7.23
C VAL A 283 -32.66 12.21 7.12
N GLU A 284 -32.47 11.52 5.99
CA GLU A 284 -33.14 10.25 5.69
C GLU A 284 -32.53 9.06 6.45
N HIS A 285 -31.21 9.06 6.65
CA HIS A 285 -30.45 7.99 7.29
C HIS A 285 -29.36 8.54 8.23
N ALA A 286 -29.76 9.27 9.28
CA ALA A 286 -28.86 9.96 10.21
C ALA A 286 -27.73 9.07 10.79
N GLN A 287 -28.03 7.82 11.12
CA GLN A 287 -27.03 6.90 11.69
C GLN A 287 -25.97 6.51 10.64
N LEU A 288 -26.39 6.21 9.41
CA LEU A 288 -25.49 5.93 8.28
C LEU A 288 -24.60 7.15 7.99
N ALA A 289 -25.20 8.34 7.90
CA ALA A 289 -24.45 9.57 7.66
C ALA A 289 -23.37 9.78 8.74
N LYS A 290 -23.72 9.57 10.01
CA LYS A 290 -22.77 9.67 11.12
C LYS A 290 -21.64 8.63 11.04
N SER A 291 -21.95 7.38 10.72
CA SER A 291 -20.94 6.32 10.55
C SER A 291 -20.01 6.63 9.37
N PHE A 292 -20.57 7.01 8.22
CA PHE A 292 -19.82 7.34 7.02
C PHE A 292 -18.93 8.57 7.21
N THR A 293 -19.46 9.68 7.74
CA THR A 293 -18.67 10.89 8.01
C THR A 293 -17.49 10.62 8.94
N LYS A 294 -17.65 9.72 9.93
CA LYS A 294 -16.52 9.30 10.79
C LYS A 294 -15.46 8.52 10.02
N LEU A 295 -15.83 7.65 9.08
CA LEU A 295 -14.87 6.93 8.24
C LEU A 295 -14.12 7.90 7.33
N VAL A 296 -14.84 8.80 6.66
CA VAL A 296 -14.25 9.82 5.80
C VAL A 296 -13.29 10.71 6.59
N LEU A 297 -13.67 11.15 7.80
CA LEU A 297 -12.80 11.98 8.63
C LEU A 297 -11.51 11.27 9.05
N LYS A 298 -11.55 9.95 9.30
CA LYS A 298 -10.34 9.17 9.58
C LYS A 298 -9.43 9.10 8.37
N ALA A 299 -9.98 8.87 7.18
CA ALA A 299 -9.23 8.87 5.93
C ALA A 299 -8.58 10.24 5.68
N ALA A 300 -9.39 11.30 5.71
CA ALA A 300 -8.96 12.69 5.54
C ALA A 300 -7.81 13.09 6.47
N LYS A 301 -7.89 12.69 7.75
CA LYS A 301 -6.86 12.99 8.74
C LYS A 301 -5.54 12.29 8.41
N LEU A 302 -5.57 11.04 7.97
CA LEU A 302 -4.36 10.31 7.59
C LEU A 302 -3.71 10.92 6.35
N ASP A 303 -4.50 11.19 5.32
CA ASP A 303 -4.02 11.75 4.05
C ASP A 303 -3.38 13.13 4.28
N TYR A 304 -3.99 13.96 5.12
CA TYR A 304 -3.44 15.27 5.49
C TYR A 304 -2.14 15.17 6.31
N ASP A 305 -2.03 14.21 7.23
CA ASP A 305 -0.78 13.96 7.99
C ASP A 305 0.36 13.51 7.06
N ILE A 306 0.06 12.70 6.04
CA ILE A 306 1.02 12.27 5.01
C ILE A 306 1.49 13.49 4.19
N LEU A 307 0.55 14.32 3.73
CA LEU A 307 0.84 15.52 2.97
C LEU A 307 1.73 16.50 3.78
N LEU A 308 1.39 16.75 5.05
CA LEU A 308 2.18 17.59 5.95
C LEU A 308 3.60 17.02 6.17
N SER A 309 3.73 15.71 6.33
CA SER A 309 5.02 15.04 6.50
C SER A 309 5.89 15.17 5.24
N ALA A 310 5.28 15.01 4.05
CA ALA A 310 5.96 15.20 2.78
C ALA A 310 6.41 16.64 2.54
N LEU A 311 5.62 17.63 3.01
CA LEU A 311 5.99 19.04 2.98
C LEU A 311 7.16 19.35 3.91
N ALA A 312 7.15 18.80 5.13
CA ALA A 312 8.21 19.00 6.11
C ALA A 312 9.55 18.40 5.65
N ALA A 313 9.53 17.25 4.97
CA ALA A 313 10.73 16.59 4.46
C ALA A 313 11.39 17.31 3.26
N ARG A 314 10.69 18.27 2.62
CA ARG A 314 11.21 19.04 1.49
C ARG A 314 11.84 20.38 1.89
N GLN A 315 11.82 20.74 3.18
CA GLN A 315 12.48 21.93 3.75
C GLN A 315 13.87 21.59 4.29
#